data_AF-A0A2M7DV40-F1
#
_entry.id   AF-A0A2M7DV40-F1
#
_cell.length_a   1.000
_cell.length_b   1.000
_cell.length_c   1.000
_cell.angle_alpha   90.00
_cell.angle_beta   90.00
_cell.angle_gamma   90.00
#
_symmetry.space_group_name_H-M   'P 1'
#
loop_
_entity.id
_entity.type
_entity.pdbx_description
1 polymer ?
#
loop_
_entity_poly.entity_id
_entity_poly.type
_entity_poly.pdbx_seq_one_letter_code
_entity_poly.pdbx_strand_id
1 'polypeptide(L)'
;NYSSTTINGSGNGYDEGWGITVGGGDVYVTGCVYEGANNNIWIAKYNSNLVLQTSTTINGSGNGSDEGYGITIDTISTNAVWLTGVSYETAGGNNIWLSKHLIDVDTIPPGQVTGVVAVTDSQVQLQWVAPGDDGYSGNVEGGK
;
A
#
# COMPACT_ATOMS: atom_id res chain seq x y z
N ASN A 1 19.49 -1.09 20.36
CA ASN A 1 18.66 -0.44 19.32
C ASN A 1 17.45 -1.31 19.06
N TYR A 2 16.28 -0.85 19.50
CA TYR A 2 14.99 -1.53 19.36
C TYR A 2 14.01 -0.52 18.77
N SER A 3 13.21 -0.94 17.80
CA SER A 3 12.15 -0.15 17.17
C SER A 3 10.87 -0.97 17.17
N SER A 4 9.74 -0.32 17.40
CA SER A 4 8.42 -0.94 17.35
C SER A 4 7.38 0.05 16.84
N THR A 5 6.27 -0.48 16.35
CA THR A 5 5.07 0.26 15.96
C THR A 5 3.84 -0.58 16.29
N THR A 6 2.68 0.06 16.43
CA THR A 6 1.39 -0.59 16.70
C THR A 6 0.31 0.04 15.83
N ILE A 7 -0.69 -0.75 15.46
CA ILE A 7 -1.88 -0.33 14.72
C ILE A 7 -3.11 -0.74 15.51
N ASN A 8 -4.19 0.04 15.40
CA ASN A 8 -5.51 -0.33 15.93
C ASN A 8 -6.53 -0.21 14.81
N GLY A 9 -7.50 -1.11 14.76
CA GLY A 9 -8.65 -1.02 13.87
C GLY A 9 -9.52 0.21 14.16
N SER A 10 -10.56 0.40 13.34
CA SER A 10 -11.53 1.48 13.55
C SER A 10 -12.46 1.21 14.75
N GLY A 11 -12.57 -0.04 15.19
CA GLY A 11 -13.19 -0.43 16.45
C GLY A 11 -12.16 -0.67 17.56
N ASN A 12 -12.64 -0.81 18.80
CA ASN A 12 -11.81 -1.06 19.98
C ASN A 12 -11.79 -2.56 20.36
N GLY A 13 -11.61 -3.43 19.36
CA GLY A 13 -11.57 -4.88 19.53
C GLY A 13 -10.15 -5.43 19.50
N TYR A 14 -10.02 -6.74 19.31
CA TYR A 14 -8.70 -7.37 19.15
C TYR A 14 -8.19 -7.17 17.72
N ASP A 15 -6.98 -6.64 17.60
CA ASP A 15 -6.24 -6.55 16.35
C ASP A 15 -5.06 -7.53 16.43
N GLU A 16 -4.89 -8.38 15.41
CA GLU A 16 -3.93 -9.48 15.46
C GLU A 16 -3.08 -9.51 14.18
N GLY A 17 -1.75 -9.54 14.34
CA GLY A 17 -0.81 -9.76 13.25
C GLY A 17 -0.31 -11.21 13.26
N TRP A 18 -0.40 -11.91 12.12
CA TRP A 18 -0.05 -13.33 12.06
C TRP A 18 1.01 -13.69 11.02
N GLY A 19 1.02 -13.01 9.87
CA GLY A 19 1.97 -13.27 8.80
C GLY A 19 2.86 -12.07 8.55
N ILE A 20 4.16 -12.30 8.33
CA ILE A 20 5.13 -11.28 7.94
C ILE A 20 6.07 -11.82 6.86
N THR A 21 6.44 -10.99 5.91
CA THR A 21 7.52 -11.25 4.97
C THR A 21 8.29 -9.97 4.64
N VAL A 22 9.47 -10.11 4.06
CA VAL A 22 10.33 -8.99 3.67
C VAL A 22 10.76 -9.16 2.21
N GLY A 23 10.80 -8.07 1.46
CA GLY A 23 11.25 -8.08 0.07
C GLY A 23 11.36 -6.67 -0.50
N GLY A 24 12.33 -6.45 -1.38
CA GLY A 24 12.57 -5.14 -1.97
C GLY A 24 13.00 -4.04 -0.98
N GLY A 25 13.41 -4.41 0.24
CA GLY A 25 13.75 -3.46 1.31
C GLY A 25 12.57 -3.05 2.20
N ASP A 26 11.38 -3.57 1.91
CA ASP A 26 10.15 -3.31 2.66
C ASP A 26 9.71 -4.54 3.47
N VAL A 27 8.84 -4.29 4.45
CA VAL A 27 8.21 -5.29 5.32
C VAL A 27 6.73 -5.33 5.00
N TYR A 28 6.19 -6.53 4.81
CA TYR A 28 4.78 -6.75 4.51
C TYR A 28 4.17 -7.62 5.59
N VAL A 29 3.01 -7.23 6.10
CA VAL A 29 2.34 -7.88 7.22
C VAL A 29 0.89 -8.17 6.83
N THR A 30 0.38 -9.32 7.29
CA THR A 30 -1.03 -9.68 7.21
C THR A 30 -1.54 -10.10 8.58
N GLY A 31 -2.84 -9.93 8.78
CA GLY A 31 -3.54 -10.30 9.99
C GLY A 31 -5.00 -9.91 9.88
N CYS A 32 -5.57 -9.46 10.99
CA CYS A 32 -6.88 -8.85 11.03
C CYS A 32 -6.93 -7.64 11.97
N VAL A 33 -7.86 -6.75 11.68
CA VAL A 33 -8.20 -5.62 12.57
C VAL A 33 -9.69 -5.61 12.83
N TYR A 34 -10.08 -5.19 14.03
CA TYR A 34 -11.48 -5.07 14.41
C TYR A 34 -12.07 -3.75 13.91
N GLU A 35 -13.08 -3.84 13.02
CA GLU A 35 -13.71 -2.66 12.38
C GLU A 35 -15.14 -2.42 12.88
N GLY A 36 -15.35 -2.60 14.19
CA GLY A 36 -16.55 -2.18 14.91
C GLY A 36 -17.63 -3.26 15.06
N ALA A 37 -17.70 -4.23 14.15
CA ALA A 37 -18.63 -5.37 14.27
C ALA A 37 -17.89 -6.71 14.33
N ASN A 38 -16.89 -6.86 13.47
CA ASN A 38 -16.15 -8.10 13.22
C ASN A 38 -14.69 -7.74 12.89
N ASN A 39 -13.88 -8.79 12.72
CA ASN A 39 -12.52 -8.66 12.24
C ASN A 39 -12.53 -8.63 10.71
N ASN A 40 -11.77 -7.71 10.10
CA ASN A 40 -11.51 -7.70 8.67
C ASN A 40 -10.05 -8.04 8.41
N ILE A 41 -9.75 -8.64 7.26
CA ILE A 41 -8.37 -8.91 6.84
C ILE A 41 -7.65 -7.57 6.77
N TRP A 42 -6.46 -7.49 7.37
CA TRP A 42 -5.61 -6.31 7.29
C TRP A 42 -4.29 -6.68 6.64
N ILE A 43 -3.86 -5.83 5.70
CA ILE A 43 -2.60 -5.98 4.97
C ILE A 43 -1.88 -4.65 5.02
N ALA A 44 -0.59 -4.67 5.31
CA ALA A 44 0.21 -3.45 5.35
C ALA A 44 1.62 -3.65 4.79
N LYS A 45 2.15 -2.53 4.29
CA LYS A 45 3.52 -2.36 3.85
C LYS A 45 4.17 -1.31 4.74
N TYR A 46 5.32 -1.64 5.30
CA TYR A 46 6.20 -0.74 6.03
C TYR A 46 7.55 -0.67 5.32
N ASN A 47 8.26 0.44 5.46
CA ASN A 47 9.67 0.45 5.11
C ASN A 47 10.52 -0.25 6.18
N SER A 48 11.82 -0.44 5.92
CA SER A 48 12.75 -1.08 6.85
C SER A 48 12.93 -0.38 8.20
N ASN A 49 12.46 0.87 8.34
CA ASN A 49 12.44 1.62 9.60
C ASN A 49 11.10 1.51 10.36
N LEU A 50 10.21 0.60 9.94
CA LEU A 50 8.86 0.40 10.50
C LEU A 50 7.94 1.62 10.34
N VAL A 51 8.17 2.46 9.33
CA VAL A 51 7.23 3.52 8.95
C VAL A 51 6.24 2.97 7.94
N LEU A 52 4.94 3.06 8.26
CA LEU A 52 3.85 2.61 7.39
C LEU A 52 3.92 3.35 6.05
N GLN A 53 3.91 2.59 4.95
CA GLN A 53 3.85 3.12 3.59
C GLN A 53 2.42 3.09 3.06
N THR A 54 1.75 1.94 3.21
CA THR A 54 0.35 1.75 2.83
C THR A 54 -0.26 0.61 3.62
N SER A 55 -1.58 0.62 3.77
CA SER A 55 -2.36 -0.48 4.32
C SER A 55 -3.75 -0.50 3.70
N THR A 56 -4.39 -1.67 3.73
CA THR A 56 -5.77 -1.84 3.34
C THR A 56 -6.47 -2.84 4.25
N THR A 57 -7.79 -2.70 4.39
CA THR A 57 -8.65 -3.70 5.01
C THR A 57 -9.57 -4.33 3.97
N ILE A 58 -9.90 -5.61 4.16
CA ILE A 58 -10.76 -6.37 3.25
C ILE A 58 -11.83 -7.06 4.09
N ASN A 59 -13.08 -6.76 3.76
CA ASN A 59 -14.27 -7.35 4.36
C ASN A 59 -14.97 -8.24 3.32
N GLY A 60 -15.26 -9.47 3.69
CA GLY A 60 -16.01 -10.43 2.89
C GLY A 60 -17.45 -9.97 2.65
N SER A 61 -18.10 -10.48 1.61
CA SER A 61 -19.45 -10.02 1.24
C SER A 61 -20.51 -10.32 2.31
N GLY A 62 -20.24 -11.27 3.21
CA GLY A 62 -21.14 -11.65 4.28
C GLY A 62 -20.99 -10.81 5.55
N ASN A 63 -20.02 -9.89 5.60
CA ASN A 63 -19.74 -9.04 6.76
C ASN A 63 -19.58 -9.86 8.06
N GLY A 64 -18.85 -10.98 7.96
CA GLY A 64 -18.45 -11.81 9.09
C GLY A 64 -17.01 -11.52 9.50
N SER A 65 -16.37 -12.40 10.27
CA SER A 65 -14.94 -12.26 10.55
C SER A 65 -14.13 -12.77 9.36
N ASP A 66 -13.27 -11.92 8.83
CA ASP A 66 -12.30 -12.17 7.78
C ASP A 66 -10.89 -12.01 8.34
N GLU A 67 -10.00 -12.94 8.00
CA GLU A 67 -8.71 -13.00 8.67
C GLU A 67 -7.59 -13.50 7.75
N GLY A 68 -6.49 -12.74 7.64
CA GLY A 68 -5.36 -13.07 6.78
C GLY A 68 -4.23 -13.75 7.54
N TYR A 69 -3.92 -15.02 7.22
CA TYR A 69 -2.97 -15.84 7.99
C TYR A 69 -1.54 -15.86 7.41
N GLY A 70 -1.42 -16.10 6.10
CA GLY A 70 -0.14 -16.37 5.46
C GLY A 70 0.20 -15.30 4.43
N ILE A 71 1.49 -14.98 4.31
CA ILE A 71 2.00 -14.00 3.34
C ILE A 71 3.37 -14.46 2.81
N THR A 72 3.58 -14.33 1.50
CA THR A 72 4.87 -14.52 0.84
C THR A 72 5.04 -13.48 -0.26
N ILE A 73 6.28 -13.28 -0.69
CA ILE A 73 6.63 -12.26 -1.68
C ILE A 73 7.61 -12.86 -2.69
N ASP A 74 7.44 -12.48 -3.94
CA ASP A 74 8.40 -12.75 -5.00
C ASP A 74 8.68 -11.45 -5.76
N THR A 75 9.83 -10.86 -5.47
CA THR A 75 10.30 -9.61 -6.07
C THR A 75 11.10 -9.83 -7.35
N ILE A 76 11.26 -11.08 -7.82
CA ILE A 76 12.11 -11.40 -8.96
C ILE A 76 11.26 -11.80 -10.17
N SER A 77 10.37 -12.78 -10.02
CA SER A 77 9.66 -13.35 -11.17
C SER A 77 8.29 -12.74 -11.39
N THR A 78 7.55 -12.45 -10.32
CA THR A 78 6.17 -11.92 -10.40
C THR A 78 6.01 -10.50 -9.88
N ASN A 79 7.00 -9.99 -9.14
CA ASN A 79 6.94 -8.72 -8.43
C ASN A 79 5.63 -8.55 -7.64
N ALA A 80 5.30 -9.56 -6.84
CA ALA A 80 4.00 -9.68 -6.18
C ALA A 80 4.10 -10.24 -4.77
N VAL A 81 3.14 -9.83 -3.95
CA VAL A 81 2.84 -10.38 -2.64
C VAL A 81 1.65 -11.31 -2.77
N TRP A 82 1.74 -12.51 -2.20
CA TRP A 82 0.71 -13.53 -2.18
C TRP A 82 0.26 -13.78 -0.75
N LEU A 83 -1.04 -13.83 -0.53
CA LEU A 83 -1.64 -13.93 0.80
C LEU A 83 -2.70 -15.02 0.86
N THR A 84 -2.86 -15.65 2.00
CA THR A 84 -3.94 -16.62 2.25
C THR A 84 -4.59 -16.40 3.61
N GLY A 85 -5.85 -16.79 3.74
CA GLY A 85 -6.66 -16.54 4.91
C GLY A 85 -8.07 -17.11 4.78
N VAL A 86 -8.99 -16.56 5.56
CA VAL A 86 -10.41 -16.85 5.55
C VAL A 86 -11.20 -15.57 5.23
N SER A 87 -12.22 -15.71 4.38
CA SER A 87 -13.20 -14.65 4.09
C SER A 87 -14.60 -15.20 4.29
N TYR A 88 -15.45 -14.48 5.01
CA TYR A 88 -16.85 -14.78 5.26
C TYR A 88 -17.72 -14.17 4.15
N GLU A 89 -18.30 -15.05 3.32
CA GLU A 89 -19.13 -14.64 2.19
C GLU A 89 -20.62 -14.86 2.47
N THR A 90 -21.49 -14.03 1.88
CA THR A 90 -22.96 -14.13 2.02
C THR A 90 -23.46 -15.54 1.68
N ALA A 91 -22.84 -16.19 0.70
CA ALA A 91 -23.11 -17.57 0.34
C ALA A 91 -21.93 -18.46 0.76
N GLY A 92 -22.17 -19.36 1.72
CA GLY A 92 -21.22 -20.40 2.12
C GLY A 92 -20.51 -20.15 3.45
N GLY A 93 -20.59 -18.96 4.03
CA GLY A 93 -19.90 -18.63 5.28
C GLY A 93 -18.39 -18.52 5.07
N ASN A 94 -17.59 -19.09 5.99
CA ASN A 94 -16.12 -19.05 5.91
C ASN A 94 -15.60 -19.81 4.68
N ASN A 95 -14.92 -19.10 3.80
CA ASN A 95 -14.28 -19.62 2.59
C ASN A 95 -12.76 -19.43 2.66
N ILE A 96 -12.02 -20.21 1.85
CA ILE A 96 -10.59 -19.99 1.65
C ILE A 96 -10.40 -18.71 0.86
N TRP A 97 -9.63 -17.78 1.43
CA TRP A 97 -9.19 -16.57 0.75
C TRP A 97 -7.75 -16.74 0.25
N LEU A 98 -7.52 -16.37 -1.01
CA LEU A 98 -6.21 -16.29 -1.66
C LEU A 98 -6.16 -14.97 -2.42
N SER A 99 -5.13 -14.17 -2.19
CA SER A 99 -4.93 -12.90 -2.89
C SER A 99 -3.52 -12.78 -3.47
N LYS A 100 -3.42 -12.01 -4.56
CA LYS A 100 -2.17 -11.58 -5.18
C LYS A 100 -2.21 -10.06 -5.33
N HIS A 101 -1.28 -9.37 -4.69
CA HIS A 101 -1.09 -7.93 -4.84
C HIS A 101 0.23 -7.65 -5.56
N LEU A 102 0.20 -6.91 -6.67
CA LEU A 102 1.42 -6.47 -7.35
C LEU A 102 2.12 -5.41 -6.50
N ILE A 103 3.45 -5.44 -6.50
CA ILE A 103 4.26 -4.42 -5.86
C ILE A 103 4.37 -3.28 -6.86
N ASP A 104 3.64 -2.20 -6.63
CA ASP A 104 3.69 -1.05 -7.52
C ASP A 104 5.11 -0.47 -7.51
N VAL A 105 5.74 -0.49 -8.68
CA VAL A 105 7.03 0.16 -8.88
C VAL A 105 6.71 1.36 -9.73
N ASP A 106 6.85 2.54 -9.12
CA ASP A 106 6.83 3.77 -9.88
C ASP A 106 8.00 3.72 -10.87
N THR A 107 7.65 3.50 -12.14
CA THR A 107 8.57 3.37 -13.26
C THR A 107 8.33 4.45 -14.29
N ILE A 108 7.40 5.37 -14.03
CA ILE A 108 7.12 6.44 -14.97
C ILE A 108 8.03 7.60 -14.58
N PRO A 109 9.11 7.86 -15.36
CA PRO A 109 9.96 8.98 -15.06
C PRO A 109 9.14 10.27 -15.19
N PRO A 110 9.46 11.33 -14.41
CA PRO A 110 8.91 12.64 -14.66
C PRO A 110 9.10 13.02 -16.12
N GLY A 111 8.11 13.70 -16.70
CA GLY A 111 8.22 14.21 -18.06
C GLY A 111 9.42 15.16 -18.25
N GLN A 112 9.81 15.40 -19.50
CA GLN A 112 10.87 16.36 -19.79
C GLN A 112 10.39 17.79 -19.50
N VAL A 113 11.21 18.60 -18.82
CA VAL A 113 10.96 20.05 -18.70
C VAL A 113 11.04 20.67 -20.10
N THR A 114 9.93 21.21 -20.59
CA THR A 114 9.85 21.93 -21.87
C THR A 114 9.38 23.37 -21.64
N GLY A 115 9.54 24.24 -22.64
CA GLY A 115 9.09 25.63 -22.55
C GLY A 115 9.97 26.56 -21.72
N VAL A 116 11.22 26.18 -21.42
CA VAL A 116 12.18 27.08 -20.78
C VAL A 116 12.50 28.23 -21.74
N VAL A 117 11.94 29.40 -21.45
CA VAL A 117 12.24 30.65 -22.14
C VAL A 117 12.88 31.60 -21.12
N ALA A 118 14.12 32.01 -21.40
CA ALA A 118 14.74 33.11 -20.67
C ALA A 118 14.47 34.40 -21.44
N VAL A 119 13.68 35.29 -20.86
CA VAL A 119 13.51 36.66 -21.37
C VAL A 119 14.46 37.56 -20.58
N THR A 120 15.33 38.28 -21.28
CA THR A 120 16.37 39.13 -20.66
C THR A 120 15.93 40.59 -20.56
N ASP A 121 15.88 41.11 -19.34
CA ASP A 121 15.93 42.53 -18.95
C ASP A 121 16.75 42.63 -17.63
N SER A 122 16.56 43.65 -16.79
CA SER A 122 17.18 43.79 -15.47
C SER A 122 16.92 42.63 -14.49
N GLN A 123 15.96 41.74 -14.80
CA GLN A 123 15.75 40.43 -14.16
C GLN A 123 15.37 39.38 -15.22
N VAL A 124 15.60 38.11 -14.90
CA VAL A 124 15.13 36.98 -15.71
C VAL A 124 13.89 36.39 -15.05
N GLN A 125 12.77 36.33 -15.77
CA GLN A 125 11.63 35.52 -15.39
C GLN A 125 11.74 34.13 -16.01
N LEU A 126 11.59 33.10 -15.19
CA LEU A 126 11.53 31.71 -15.62
C LEU A 126 10.10 31.20 -15.44
N GLN A 127 9.57 30.55 -16.47
CA GLN A 127 8.31 29.80 -16.42
C GLN A 127 8.57 28.36 -16.86
N TRP A 128 7.99 27.40 -16.17
CA TRP A 128 7.99 25.99 -16.56
C TRP A 128 6.66 25.34 -16.19
N VAL A 129 6.28 24.30 -16.93
CA VAL A 129 5.24 23.36 -16.51
C VAL A 129 5.96 22.25 -15.76
N ALA A 130 5.60 22.00 -14.50
CA ALA A 130 6.12 20.85 -13.77
C ALA A 130 5.51 19.59 -14.41
N PRO A 131 6.31 18.70 -15.00
CA PRO A 131 5.77 17.45 -15.48
C PRO A 131 5.51 16.54 -14.27
N GLY A 132 4.29 16.02 -14.18
CA GLY A 132 3.96 14.97 -13.21
C GLY A 132 4.52 13.61 -13.67
N ASP A 133 4.27 12.59 -12.86
CA ASP A 133 4.54 11.19 -13.21
C ASP A 133 3.66 10.71 -14.37
N ASP A 134 2.69 11.51 -14.83
CA ASP A 134 1.77 11.25 -15.94
C ASP A 134 1.99 12.16 -17.17
N GLY A 135 3.10 12.89 -17.22
CA GLY A 135 3.46 13.77 -18.34
C GLY A 135 3.11 15.24 -18.10
N TYR A 136 2.31 15.86 -18.98
CA TYR A 136 2.01 17.32 -18.94
C TYR A 136 0.63 17.68 -18.36
N SER A 137 -0.11 16.70 -17.85
CA SER A 137 -1.47 16.89 -17.37
C SER A 137 -1.64 16.23 -16.02
N GLY A 138 -1.76 17.03 -14.96
CA GLY A 138 -1.87 16.52 -13.59
C GLY A 138 -1.18 17.46 -12.61
N ASN A 139 -1.51 17.34 -11.32
CA ASN A 139 -0.71 17.93 -10.25
C ASN A 139 0.39 16.94 -9.88
N VAL A 140 1.54 17.43 -9.44
CA VAL A 140 2.57 16.60 -8.81
C VAL A 140 2.03 16.10 -7.47
N GLU A 141 1.66 14.83 -7.38
CA GLU A 141 1.32 14.16 -6.12
C GLU A 141 2.55 13.42 -5.58
N GLY A 142 2.98 13.72 -4.35
CA GLY A 142 4.11 13.02 -3.71
C GLY A 142 5.52 13.54 -4.05
N GLY A 143 5.65 14.71 -4.67
CA GLY A 143 6.95 15.34 -4.93
C GLY A 143 7.77 15.54 -3.65
N LYS A 144 9.02 15.05 -3.64
CA LYS A 144 9.98 15.25 -2.54
C LYS A 144 10.71 16.58 -2.66
#